data_AF-L9Y8A4-F1
#
_entry.id   AF-L9Y8A4-F1
#
_cell.length_a   1.000
_cell.length_b   1.000
_cell.length_c   1.000
_cell.angle_alpha   90.00
_cell.angle_beta   90.00
_cell.angle_gamma   90.00
#
_symmetry.space_group_name_H-M   'P 1'
#
loop_
_entity.id
_entity.type
_entity.pdbx_description
1 polymer ?
#
loop_
_entity_poly.entity_id
_entity_poly.type
_entity_poly.pdbx_seq_one_letter_code
_entity_poly.pdbx_strand_id
1 'polypeptide(L)'
;MTVSVRYIYIFILFGAFLEMSGAGKWFIDLAYSLTGTRKGGPAKASVVSSGFMGMLSGSSIANTVTTGAFTIPLMKRSGYSPSFSGAVEASASSGGQVLPPVMGAAAFLIVEFTGTAYSDVIVAATLPAIAFFFGMWVMVHFEAVRSGIGGITRAELPNGLENFRTGWFYLVPLVLLIHFLVIARLSINRAGWYTIIAIVALIAVVAAYDERSRGPLLGSIAAITLAHAAAFATYGVGLGTAIQVLLGLESAADPYALGAAATAAASDLGTIAILVSVGFLLVRPRSDAPLLELDSAVDDAARRSAESIGRPSIAGNAGYRFGTFVVKSMDSGARTATTVVIAVAAAGVVPGVISVSGLGPNLAALIEAVSGGSILILLALTGVAAIIFGMGMPTTAMYIILVAMLGGPMEDLGVWVVAAHLFILYFGLMADVTPPVAVAAFAGAGVAKADELKTAVTAFLLSLNKILVPFAFVFSPGILLVRETGGEWGLVGWADISDLGFFLPEVVVPVLGMFLGVYALGVTIIGCQYSPVDSGRRTLYAAASIFLMVPEVPLLVLEAVLSLAGLSVGLTGLLVTLPLRALGLAILVSLSYRNSARASGAELGAATPTPNDA
;
A
#
# COMPACT_ATOMS: atom_id res chain seq x y z
N MET A 1 -14.34 -18.24 -6.53
CA MET A 1 -14.24 -18.22 -8.01
C MET A 1 -14.82 -16.96 -8.63
N THR A 2 -16.12 -16.66 -8.44
CA THR A 2 -16.75 -15.46 -9.00
C THR A 2 -16.03 -14.17 -8.63
N VAL A 3 -15.62 -13.99 -7.37
CA VAL A 3 -14.83 -12.85 -6.89
C VAL A 3 -13.49 -12.70 -7.61
N SER A 4 -12.75 -13.81 -7.73
CA SER A 4 -11.40 -13.80 -8.32
C SER A 4 -11.45 -13.43 -9.78
N VAL A 5 -12.41 -13.98 -10.52
CA VAL A 5 -12.59 -13.70 -11.95
C VAL A 5 -13.23 -12.33 -12.17
N ARG A 6 -14.18 -11.93 -11.31
CA ARG A 6 -14.91 -10.67 -11.46
C ARG A 6 -14.08 -9.47 -11.03
N TYR A 7 -13.46 -9.49 -9.85
CA TYR A 7 -12.85 -8.30 -9.22
C TYR A 7 -11.32 -8.35 -9.17
N ILE A 8 -10.72 -9.49 -8.82
CA ILE A 8 -9.28 -9.56 -8.57
C ILE A 8 -8.47 -9.53 -9.87
N TYR A 9 -8.94 -10.24 -10.91
CA TYR A 9 -8.25 -10.34 -12.20
C TYR A 9 -7.94 -8.98 -12.83
N ILE A 10 -8.92 -8.07 -12.88
CA ILE A 10 -8.76 -6.79 -13.56
C ILE A 10 -7.73 -5.89 -12.86
N PHE A 11 -7.60 -5.98 -11.53
CA PHE A 11 -6.60 -5.21 -10.78
C PHE A 11 -5.21 -5.82 -10.86
N ILE A 12 -5.09 -7.15 -10.88
CA ILE A 12 -3.81 -7.82 -11.18
C ILE A 12 -3.35 -7.44 -12.58
N LEU A 13 -4.26 -7.42 -13.55
CA LEU A 13 -3.96 -7.02 -14.92
C LEU A 13 -3.52 -5.56 -14.96
N PHE A 14 -4.24 -4.65 -14.30
CA PHE A 14 -3.84 -3.25 -14.15
C PHE A 14 -2.44 -3.11 -13.55
N GLY A 15 -2.16 -3.80 -12.43
CA GLY A 15 -0.85 -3.82 -11.79
C GLY A 15 0.25 -4.28 -12.74
N ALA A 16 0.00 -5.33 -13.52
CA ALA A 16 0.95 -5.83 -14.52
C ALA A 16 1.21 -4.81 -15.65
N PHE A 17 0.18 -4.12 -16.16
CA PHE A 17 0.37 -3.04 -17.12
C PHE A 17 1.18 -1.88 -16.53
N LEU A 18 0.95 -1.52 -15.26
CA LEU A 18 1.70 -0.46 -14.60
C LEU A 18 3.16 -0.86 -14.36
N GLU A 19 3.41 -2.09 -13.91
CA GLU A 19 4.76 -2.61 -13.71
C GLU A 19 5.55 -2.66 -15.03
N MET A 20 4.98 -3.27 -16.08
CA MET A 20 5.64 -3.42 -17.39
C MET A 20 5.86 -2.10 -18.11
N SER A 21 5.15 -1.04 -17.71
CA SER A 21 5.30 0.29 -18.29
C SER A 21 6.58 1.00 -17.86
N GLY A 22 7.31 0.45 -16.88
CA GLY A 22 8.51 1.06 -16.28
C GLY A 22 8.23 1.89 -15.03
N ALA A 23 6.97 2.02 -14.63
CA ALA A 23 6.57 2.80 -13.46
C ALA A 23 7.30 2.34 -12.18
N GLY A 24 7.55 1.03 -12.06
CA GLY A 24 8.25 0.45 -10.91
C GLY A 24 9.64 1.06 -10.66
N LYS A 25 10.49 1.05 -11.69
CA LYS A 25 11.82 1.66 -11.65
C LYS A 25 11.72 3.17 -11.39
N TRP A 26 10.77 3.84 -12.05
CA TRP A 26 10.54 5.27 -11.84
C TRP A 26 10.19 5.61 -10.37
N PHE A 27 9.31 4.83 -9.73
CA PHE A 27 8.97 5.02 -8.31
C PHE A 27 10.17 4.81 -7.39
N ILE A 28 10.99 3.80 -7.68
CA ILE A 28 12.24 3.53 -6.96
C ILE A 28 13.19 4.72 -7.08
N ASP A 29 13.46 5.19 -8.30
CA ASP A 29 14.37 6.31 -8.56
C ASP A 29 13.84 7.63 -7.98
N LEU A 30 12.53 7.86 -8.02
CA LEU A 30 11.88 9.00 -7.39
C LEU A 30 12.06 8.95 -5.87
N ALA A 31 11.78 7.81 -5.23
CA ALA A 31 11.97 7.64 -3.79
C ALA A 31 13.43 7.87 -3.38
N TYR A 32 14.39 7.39 -4.17
CA TYR A 32 15.82 7.63 -3.96
C TYR A 32 16.21 9.09 -4.11
N SER A 33 15.75 9.76 -5.17
CA SER A 33 16.08 11.17 -5.39
C SER A 33 15.53 12.07 -4.28
N LEU A 34 14.34 11.75 -3.76
CA LEU A 34 13.69 12.53 -2.71
C LEU A 34 14.35 12.32 -1.35
N THR A 35 14.86 11.12 -1.06
CA THR A 35 15.26 10.73 0.31
C THR A 35 16.74 10.44 0.48
N GLY A 36 17.46 10.09 -0.59
CA GLY A 36 18.82 9.56 -0.57
C GLY A 36 19.86 10.47 0.08
N THR A 37 19.70 11.79 -0.02
CA THR A 37 20.59 12.78 0.63
C THR A 37 20.38 12.91 2.13
N ARG A 38 19.24 12.45 2.65
CA ARG A 38 18.94 12.52 4.09
C ARG A 38 19.66 11.39 4.82
N LYS A 39 19.86 11.57 6.13
CA LYS A 39 20.37 10.52 7.01
C LYS A 39 19.52 9.25 6.92
N GLY A 40 20.13 8.12 6.57
CA GLY A 40 19.43 6.86 6.30
C GLY A 40 18.57 6.86 5.03
N GLY A 41 18.85 7.78 4.11
CA GLY A 41 18.08 8.00 2.88
C GLY A 41 17.79 6.73 2.09
N PRO A 42 18.79 5.86 1.84
CA PRO A 42 18.62 4.63 1.10
C PRO A 42 17.59 3.65 1.68
N ALA A 43 17.51 3.55 3.01
CA ALA A 43 16.51 2.71 3.67
C ALA A 43 15.12 3.39 3.65
N LYS A 44 15.05 4.71 3.78
CA LYS A 44 13.79 5.47 3.64
C LYS A 44 13.20 5.35 2.24
N ALA A 45 14.05 5.42 1.22
CA ALA A 45 13.66 5.16 -0.16
C ALA A 45 13.10 3.75 -0.33
N SER A 46 13.80 2.73 0.18
CA SER A 46 13.33 1.32 0.17
C SER A 46 11.95 1.20 0.82
N VAL A 47 11.75 1.77 2.01
CA VAL A 47 10.43 1.72 2.69
C VAL A 47 9.32 2.28 1.81
N VAL A 48 9.55 3.41 1.12
CA VAL A 48 8.55 4.03 0.25
C VAL A 48 8.37 3.25 -1.06
N SER A 49 9.46 2.96 -1.77
CA SER A 49 9.40 2.28 -3.06
C SER A 49 8.84 0.87 -2.95
N SER A 50 9.23 0.13 -1.93
CA SER A 50 8.73 -1.22 -1.68
C SER A 50 7.29 -1.21 -1.19
N GLY A 51 6.86 -0.15 -0.50
CA GLY A 51 5.45 0.04 -0.18
C GLY A 51 4.59 0.22 -1.43
N PHE A 52 5.00 1.11 -2.33
CA PHE A 52 4.33 1.29 -3.62
C PHE A 52 4.35 0.01 -4.46
N MET A 53 5.48 -0.68 -4.55
CA MET A 53 5.58 -1.91 -5.33
C MET A 53 4.79 -3.08 -4.70
N GLY A 54 4.78 -3.19 -3.37
CA GLY A 54 4.02 -4.20 -2.64
C GLY A 54 2.51 -4.03 -2.82
N MET A 55 2.04 -2.78 -2.94
CA MET A 55 0.66 -2.48 -3.29
C MET A 55 0.28 -2.99 -4.69
N LEU A 56 1.19 -2.89 -5.66
CA LEU A 56 0.95 -3.33 -7.04
C LEU A 56 1.01 -4.85 -7.18
N SER A 57 2.02 -5.48 -6.58
CA SER A 57 2.24 -6.93 -6.72
C SER A 57 1.32 -7.76 -5.83
N GLY A 58 0.85 -7.22 -4.70
CA GLY A 58 0.05 -7.95 -3.72
C GLY A 58 0.76 -9.16 -3.11
N SER A 59 2.10 -9.22 -3.19
CA SER A 59 2.92 -10.33 -2.69
C SER A 59 4.18 -9.81 -2.00
N SER A 60 4.28 -10.05 -0.69
CA SER A 60 5.47 -9.72 0.12
C SER A 60 6.73 -10.39 -0.41
N ILE A 61 6.65 -11.70 -0.70
CA ILE A 61 7.80 -12.51 -1.12
C ILE A 61 8.28 -12.08 -2.49
N ALA A 62 7.36 -11.97 -3.47
CA ALA A 62 7.73 -11.55 -4.83
C ALA A 62 8.39 -10.17 -4.81
N ASN A 63 7.79 -9.21 -4.09
CA ASN A 63 8.33 -7.87 -3.96
C ASN A 63 9.71 -7.85 -3.27
N THR A 64 9.90 -8.66 -2.23
CA THR A 64 11.20 -8.74 -1.53
C THR A 64 12.30 -9.29 -2.44
N VAL A 65 11.96 -10.16 -3.38
CA VAL A 65 12.93 -10.71 -4.34
C VAL A 65 13.17 -9.77 -5.51
N THR A 66 12.13 -9.08 -6.02
CA THR A 66 12.25 -8.18 -7.17
C THR A 66 12.77 -6.81 -6.78
N THR A 67 12.06 -6.07 -5.92
CA THR A 67 12.48 -4.75 -5.44
C THR A 67 13.73 -4.85 -4.57
N GLY A 68 13.80 -5.88 -3.72
CA GLY A 68 14.96 -6.14 -2.86
C GLY A 68 16.26 -6.35 -3.61
N ALA A 69 16.22 -6.86 -4.86
CA ALA A 69 17.42 -7.00 -5.69
C ALA A 69 18.13 -5.65 -5.94
N PHE A 70 17.39 -4.55 -5.91
CA PHE A 70 17.92 -3.19 -6.09
C PHE A 70 18.12 -2.47 -4.76
N THR A 71 17.15 -2.58 -3.83
CA THR A 71 17.15 -1.77 -2.61
C THR A 71 18.11 -2.30 -1.54
N ILE A 72 18.22 -3.63 -1.37
CA ILE A 72 19.05 -4.26 -0.34
C ILE A 72 20.54 -3.96 -0.56
N PRO A 73 21.11 -4.13 -1.78
CA PRO A 73 22.51 -3.78 -2.03
C PRO A 73 22.82 -2.31 -1.74
N LEU A 74 21.90 -1.38 -2.06
CA LEU A 74 22.11 0.03 -1.81
C LEU A 74 22.10 0.38 -0.31
N MET A 75 21.17 -0.18 0.46
CA MET A 75 21.17 -0.04 1.93
C MET A 75 22.49 -0.54 2.52
N LYS A 76 22.99 -1.70 2.07
CA LYS A 76 24.28 -2.26 2.49
C LYS A 76 25.46 -1.35 2.15
N ARG A 77 25.52 -0.82 0.92
CA ARG A 77 26.57 0.14 0.50
C ARG A 77 26.60 1.40 1.37
N SER A 78 25.45 1.77 1.93
CA SER A 78 25.32 2.96 2.78
C SER A 78 25.71 2.70 4.25
N GLY A 79 25.94 1.43 4.62
CA GLY A 79 26.37 1.04 5.97
C GLY A 79 25.34 0.26 6.79
N TYR A 80 24.14 -0.02 6.27
CA TYR A 80 23.19 -0.88 6.98
C TYR A 80 23.68 -2.33 6.98
N SER A 81 23.45 -3.03 8.09
CA SER A 81 23.80 -4.47 8.17
C SER A 81 22.99 -5.28 7.13
N PRO A 82 23.54 -6.40 6.61
CA PRO A 82 22.82 -7.26 5.68
C PRO A 82 21.48 -7.74 6.22
N SER A 83 21.44 -8.20 7.48
CA SER A 83 20.20 -8.69 8.11
C SER A 83 19.17 -7.59 8.29
N PHE A 84 19.58 -6.38 8.65
CA PHE A 84 18.67 -5.24 8.77
C PHE A 84 18.13 -4.82 7.40
N SER A 85 18.96 -4.80 6.36
CA SER A 85 18.56 -4.43 5.00
C SER A 85 17.51 -5.40 4.45
N GLY A 86 17.73 -6.72 4.60
CA GLY A 86 16.73 -7.72 4.22
C GLY A 86 15.43 -7.63 5.05
N ALA A 87 15.54 -7.33 6.34
CA ALA A 87 14.40 -7.16 7.23
C ALA A 87 13.54 -5.94 6.88
N VAL A 88 14.16 -4.80 6.56
CA VAL A 88 13.46 -3.58 6.15
C VAL A 88 12.66 -3.83 4.86
N GLU A 89 13.31 -4.44 3.87
CA GLU A 89 12.69 -4.76 2.59
C GLU A 89 11.50 -5.71 2.75
N ALA A 90 11.67 -6.79 3.51
CA ALA A 90 10.60 -7.76 3.76
C ALA A 90 9.41 -7.15 4.52
N SER A 91 9.69 -6.36 5.56
CA SER A 91 8.67 -5.69 6.35
C SER A 91 7.89 -4.65 5.55
N ALA A 92 8.59 -3.82 4.75
CA ALA A 92 7.98 -2.83 3.86
C ALA A 92 7.13 -3.50 2.77
N SER A 93 7.64 -4.60 2.18
CA SER A 93 6.92 -5.40 1.18
C SER A 93 5.64 -6.01 1.73
N SER A 94 5.67 -6.57 2.93
CA SER A 94 4.46 -7.08 3.61
C SER A 94 3.47 -5.95 3.91
N GLY A 95 3.93 -4.76 4.28
CA GLY A 95 3.06 -3.59 4.48
C GLY A 95 2.43 -3.04 3.19
N GLY A 96 3.07 -3.21 2.04
CA GLY A 96 2.50 -2.75 0.76
C GLY A 96 1.17 -3.41 0.44
N GLN A 97 0.95 -4.63 0.94
CA GLN A 97 -0.29 -5.38 0.73
C GLN A 97 -1.51 -4.77 1.42
N VAL A 98 -1.34 -3.90 2.43
CA VAL A 98 -2.44 -3.17 3.08
C VAL A 98 -2.58 -1.74 2.58
N LEU A 99 -1.70 -1.29 1.66
CA LEU A 99 -1.68 0.09 1.19
C LEU A 99 -2.71 0.32 0.06
N PRO A 100 -3.64 1.28 0.20
CA PRO A 100 -4.54 1.70 -0.87
C PRO A 100 -3.83 2.37 -2.05
N PRO A 101 -4.38 2.32 -3.28
CA PRO A 101 -5.74 1.91 -3.63
C PRO A 101 -5.90 0.49 -4.17
N VAL A 102 -4.83 -0.31 -4.25
CA VAL A 102 -4.92 -1.69 -4.78
C VAL A 102 -5.03 -2.71 -3.65
N MET A 103 -4.24 -2.56 -2.57
CA MET A 103 -4.27 -3.42 -1.36
C MET A 103 -4.19 -4.93 -1.67
N GLY A 104 -3.47 -5.31 -2.72
CA GLY A 104 -3.40 -6.69 -3.20
C GLY A 104 -4.79 -7.33 -3.42
N ALA A 105 -4.87 -8.65 -3.28
CA ALA A 105 -6.13 -9.38 -3.40
C ALA A 105 -7.06 -9.26 -2.17
N ALA A 106 -6.53 -8.79 -1.03
CA ALA A 106 -7.22 -8.85 0.25
C ALA A 106 -8.41 -7.87 0.34
N ALA A 107 -8.26 -6.64 -0.16
CA ALA A 107 -9.37 -5.67 -0.13
C ALA A 107 -10.62 -6.15 -0.89
N PHE A 108 -10.44 -6.87 -2.00
CA PHE A 108 -11.56 -7.45 -2.74
C PHE A 108 -12.25 -8.57 -1.97
N LEU A 109 -11.50 -9.33 -1.18
CA LEU A 109 -12.07 -10.36 -0.32
C LEU A 109 -12.81 -9.72 0.87
N ILE A 110 -12.31 -8.64 1.45
CA ILE A 110 -13.03 -7.86 2.46
C ILE A 110 -14.40 -7.45 1.92
N VAL A 111 -14.44 -6.81 0.73
CA VAL A 111 -15.69 -6.37 0.09
C VAL A 111 -16.66 -7.52 -0.12
N GLU A 112 -16.19 -8.69 -0.59
CA GLU A 112 -17.08 -9.83 -0.79
C GLU A 112 -17.64 -10.37 0.53
N PHE A 113 -16.79 -10.63 1.53
CA PHE A 113 -17.24 -11.25 2.77
C PHE A 113 -18.14 -10.33 3.58
N THR A 114 -17.86 -9.02 3.56
CA THR A 114 -18.60 -8.03 4.37
C THR A 114 -19.77 -7.40 3.64
N GLY A 115 -19.81 -7.50 2.30
CA GLY A 115 -20.78 -6.77 1.47
C GLY A 115 -20.61 -5.25 1.48
N THR A 116 -19.51 -4.73 2.04
CA THR A 116 -19.24 -3.28 2.17
C THR A 116 -18.71 -2.70 0.86
N ALA A 117 -18.92 -1.40 0.64
CA ALA A 117 -18.41 -0.75 -0.57
C ALA A 117 -16.87 -0.70 -0.54
N TYR A 118 -16.24 -0.92 -1.71
CA TYR A 118 -14.77 -0.87 -1.83
C TYR A 118 -14.18 0.46 -1.36
N SER A 119 -14.88 1.58 -1.62
CA SER A 119 -14.51 2.91 -1.14
C SER A 119 -14.32 2.95 0.38
N ASP A 120 -15.14 2.22 1.11
CA ASP A 120 -15.18 2.28 2.56
C ASP A 120 -14.02 1.50 3.14
N VAL A 121 -13.71 0.34 2.54
CA VAL A 121 -12.54 -0.46 2.88
C VAL A 121 -11.24 0.32 2.64
N ILE A 122 -11.09 0.97 1.48
CA ILE A 122 -9.84 1.69 1.17
C ILE A 122 -9.67 2.95 2.02
N VAL A 123 -10.75 3.69 2.29
CA VAL A 123 -10.69 4.87 3.17
C VAL A 123 -10.31 4.45 4.59
N ALA A 124 -10.97 3.42 5.13
CA ALA A 124 -10.68 2.88 6.46
C ALA A 124 -9.23 2.39 6.59
N ALA A 125 -8.69 1.72 5.57
CA ALA A 125 -7.34 1.17 5.60
C ALA A 125 -6.22 2.22 5.43
N THR A 126 -6.55 3.43 4.93
CA THR A 126 -5.55 4.44 4.54
C THR A 126 -4.70 4.90 5.73
N LEU A 127 -5.32 5.36 6.82
CA LEU A 127 -4.59 5.89 7.98
C LEU A 127 -3.74 4.82 8.68
N PRO A 128 -4.26 3.61 8.97
CA PRO A 128 -3.46 2.51 9.50
C PRO A 128 -2.25 2.16 8.61
N ALA A 129 -2.43 2.10 7.29
CA ALA A 129 -1.34 1.75 6.37
C ALA A 129 -0.25 2.85 6.38
N ILE A 130 -0.63 4.12 6.35
CA ILE A 130 0.32 5.24 6.45
C ILE A 130 1.05 5.20 7.78
N ALA A 131 0.37 4.92 8.90
CA ALA A 131 1.01 4.77 10.20
C ALA A 131 2.02 3.62 10.23
N PHE A 132 1.73 2.50 9.55
CA PHE A 132 2.68 1.41 9.38
C PHE A 132 3.98 1.88 8.68
N PHE A 133 3.86 2.53 7.52
CA PHE A 133 5.01 3.02 6.75
C PHE A 133 5.75 4.15 7.46
N PHE A 134 5.04 5.01 8.18
CA PHE A 134 5.64 6.02 9.04
C PHE A 134 6.50 5.38 10.14
N GLY A 135 6.02 4.32 10.78
CA GLY A 135 6.80 3.58 11.78
C GLY A 135 8.07 2.97 11.19
N MET A 136 7.96 2.31 10.04
CA MET A 136 9.12 1.78 9.33
C MET A 136 10.13 2.88 8.98
N TRP A 137 9.65 4.02 8.47
CA TRP A 137 10.48 5.18 8.15
C TRP A 137 11.21 5.73 9.38
N VAL A 138 10.53 5.83 10.52
CA VAL A 138 11.10 6.29 11.79
C VAL A 138 12.16 5.30 12.29
N MET A 139 11.88 4.00 12.26
CA MET A 139 12.82 2.97 12.71
C MET A 139 14.09 2.93 11.86
N VAL A 140 13.98 2.99 10.53
CA VAL A 140 15.18 3.03 9.66
C VAL A 140 15.98 4.31 9.84
N HIS A 141 15.31 5.42 10.20
CA HIS A 141 15.98 6.67 10.54
C HIS A 141 16.76 6.56 11.84
N PHE A 142 16.15 6.02 12.90
CA PHE A 142 16.84 5.82 14.18
C PHE A 142 17.99 4.82 14.07
N GLU A 143 17.85 3.79 13.23
CA GLU A 143 18.96 2.88 12.94
C GLU A 143 20.12 3.62 12.28
N ALA A 144 19.81 4.53 11.36
CA ALA A 144 20.82 5.38 10.73
C ALA A 144 21.51 6.30 11.74
N VAL A 145 20.76 6.83 12.71
CA VAL A 145 21.34 7.64 13.79
C VAL A 145 22.25 6.80 14.67
N ARG A 146 21.79 5.62 15.09
CA ARG A 146 22.53 4.68 15.93
C ARG A 146 23.84 4.22 15.29
N SER A 147 23.80 3.92 14.01
CA SER A 147 24.93 3.36 13.26
C SER A 147 25.75 4.41 12.52
N GLY A 148 25.46 5.71 12.70
CA GLY A 148 26.20 6.80 12.07
C GLY A 148 26.05 6.86 10.54
N ILE A 149 24.99 6.28 9.98
CA ILE A 149 24.77 6.18 8.54
C ILE A 149 24.29 7.53 7.99
N GLY A 150 25.09 8.13 7.11
CA GLY A 150 24.80 9.39 6.44
C GLY A 150 23.78 9.28 5.29
N GLY A 151 23.71 10.32 4.48
CA GLY A 151 23.07 10.28 3.17
C GLY A 151 24.09 9.99 2.07
N ILE A 152 23.60 9.63 0.89
CA ILE A 152 24.41 9.48 -0.32
C ILE A 152 24.66 10.87 -0.94
N THR A 153 25.83 11.05 -1.58
CA THR A 153 26.14 12.29 -2.31
C THR A 153 25.14 12.53 -3.44
N ARG A 154 24.79 13.80 -3.72
CA ARG A 154 23.83 14.13 -4.79
C ARG A 154 24.27 13.65 -6.18
N ALA A 155 25.57 13.46 -6.40
CA ALA A 155 26.12 13.02 -7.68
C ALA A 155 25.87 11.53 -7.97
N GLU A 156 25.69 10.71 -6.93
CA GLU A 156 25.39 9.27 -7.06
C GLU A 156 23.89 8.99 -7.11
N LEU A 157 23.05 10.01 -6.92
CA LEU A 157 21.60 9.89 -6.93
C LEU A 157 21.03 10.26 -8.30
N PRO A 158 19.92 9.63 -8.72
CA PRO A 158 19.16 10.08 -9.88
C PRO A 158 18.75 11.54 -9.74
N ASN A 159 18.79 12.30 -10.84
CA ASN A 159 18.35 13.69 -10.86
C ASN A 159 16.83 13.78 -10.62
N GLY A 160 16.42 14.10 -9.39
CA GLY A 160 15.01 14.03 -8.99
C GLY A 160 14.08 14.95 -9.79
N LEU A 161 14.53 16.15 -10.17
CA LEU A 161 13.70 17.08 -10.94
C LEU A 161 13.49 16.59 -12.37
N GLU A 162 14.55 16.06 -12.98
CA GLU A 162 14.50 15.48 -14.31
C GLU A 162 13.64 14.21 -14.31
N ASN A 163 13.89 13.30 -13.38
CA ASN A 163 13.12 12.07 -13.23
C ASN A 163 11.62 12.34 -12.99
N PHE A 164 11.29 13.32 -12.14
CA PHE A 164 9.89 13.72 -11.95
C PHE A 164 9.29 14.28 -13.25
N ARG A 165 10.00 15.15 -13.96
CA ARG A 165 9.54 15.71 -15.24
C ARG A 165 9.35 14.65 -16.32
N THR A 166 10.18 13.62 -16.35
CA THR A 166 10.12 12.57 -17.37
C THR A 166 9.14 11.46 -17.06
N GLY A 167 8.67 11.28 -15.82
CA GLY A 167 7.78 10.16 -15.48
C GLY A 167 6.56 10.49 -14.60
N TRP A 168 6.27 11.76 -14.28
CA TRP A 168 5.06 12.13 -13.50
C TRP A 168 3.77 11.54 -14.06
N PHE A 169 3.72 11.26 -15.36
CA PHE A 169 2.57 10.66 -16.01
C PHE A 169 2.22 9.26 -15.49
N TYR A 170 3.17 8.51 -14.91
CA TYR A 170 2.88 7.21 -14.27
C TYR A 170 1.93 7.33 -13.06
N LEU A 171 1.79 8.53 -12.49
CA LEU A 171 0.81 8.80 -11.43
C LEU A 171 -0.62 8.94 -11.97
N VAL A 172 -0.79 9.29 -13.25
CA VAL A 172 -2.11 9.57 -13.84
C VAL A 172 -3.05 8.35 -13.74
N PRO A 173 -2.66 7.12 -14.12
CA PRO A 173 -3.52 5.95 -13.93
C PRO A 173 -3.88 5.69 -12.46
N LEU A 174 -2.97 5.92 -11.51
CA LEU A 174 -3.26 5.75 -10.08
C LEU A 174 -4.28 6.78 -9.58
N VAL A 175 -4.13 8.04 -9.97
CA VAL A 175 -5.08 9.11 -9.63
C VAL A 175 -6.45 8.85 -10.26
N LEU A 176 -6.48 8.41 -11.51
CA LEU A 176 -7.73 8.02 -12.18
C LEU A 176 -8.40 6.84 -11.48
N LEU A 177 -7.63 5.84 -11.05
CA LEU A 177 -8.16 4.71 -10.30
C LEU A 177 -8.82 5.15 -8.99
N ILE A 178 -8.14 6.00 -8.22
CA ILE A 178 -8.68 6.57 -6.97
C ILE A 178 -9.93 7.40 -7.27
N HIS A 179 -9.90 8.24 -8.31
CA HIS A 179 -11.05 9.03 -8.72
C HIS A 179 -12.25 8.15 -9.08
N PHE A 180 -12.03 7.11 -9.88
CA PHE A 180 -13.10 6.20 -10.31
C PHE A 180 -13.70 5.41 -9.14
N LEU A 181 -12.90 5.00 -8.16
CA LEU A 181 -13.36 4.20 -7.02
C LEU A 181 -13.98 5.05 -5.91
N VAL A 182 -13.36 6.18 -5.54
CA VAL A 182 -13.76 6.98 -4.38
C VAL A 182 -14.74 8.08 -4.76
N ILE A 183 -14.46 8.82 -5.85
CA ILE A 183 -15.21 10.03 -6.21
C ILE A 183 -16.37 9.67 -7.13
N ALA A 184 -16.09 9.02 -8.26
CA ALA A 184 -17.12 8.62 -9.22
C ALA A 184 -17.88 7.36 -8.79
N ARG A 185 -17.41 6.64 -7.77
CA ARG A 185 -18.01 5.42 -7.20
C ARG A 185 -18.43 4.41 -8.26
N LEU A 186 -17.61 4.26 -9.30
CA LEU A 186 -17.82 3.25 -10.33
C LEU A 186 -17.63 1.85 -9.74
N SER A 187 -18.24 0.85 -10.38
CA SER A 187 -17.98 -0.53 -9.99
C SER A 187 -16.50 -0.86 -10.19
N ILE A 188 -15.98 -1.73 -9.32
CA ILE A 188 -14.59 -2.19 -9.30
C ILE A 188 -14.10 -2.56 -10.72
N ASN A 189 -14.92 -3.31 -11.45
CA ASN A 189 -14.58 -3.77 -12.80
C ASN A 189 -14.45 -2.64 -13.81
N ARG A 190 -15.37 -1.67 -13.76
CA ARG A 190 -15.32 -0.51 -14.66
C ARG A 190 -14.14 0.37 -14.34
N ALA A 191 -13.88 0.63 -13.06
CA ALA A 191 -12.72 1.41 -12.61
C ALA A 191 -11.40 0.76 -13.08
N GLY A 192 -11.23 -0.54 -12.86
CA GLY A 192 -10.05 -1.29 -13.31
C GLY A 192 -9.90 -1.26 -14.85
N TRP A 193 -10.98 -1.53 -15.59
CA TRP A 193 -10.95 -1.54 -17.06
C TRP A 193 -10.61 -0.17 -17.65
N TYR A 194 -11.26 0.90 -17.19
CA TYR A 194 -10.96 2.27 -17.65
C TYR A 194 -9.55 2.70 -17.29
N THR A 195 -9.02 2.24 -16.15
CA THR A 195 -7.64 2.53 -15.77
C THR A 195 -6.63 1.77 -16.65
N ILE A 196 -6.93 0.53 -17.05
CA ILE A 196 -6.13 -0.21 -18.04
C ILE A 196 -6.14 0.51 -19.40
N ILE A 197 -7.30 0.94 -19.87
CA ILE A 197 -7.38 1.74 -21.10
C ILE A 197 -6.56 3.01 -20.96
N ALA A 198 -6.66 3.71 -19.82
CA ALA A 198 -5.92 4.94 -19.59
C ALA A 198 -4.40 4.72 -19.61
N ILE A 199 -3.88 3.67 -18.98
CA ILE A 199 -2.44 3.39 -19.03
C ILE A 199 -1.98 2.95 -20.43
N VAL A 200 -2.75 2.12 -21.13
CA VAL A 200 -2.42 1.74 -22.52
C VAL A 200 -2.43 2.96 -23.44
N ALA A 201 -3.43 3.84 -23.29
CA ALA A 201 -3.50 5.11 -24.02
C ALA A 201 -2.31 6.01 -23.72
N LEU A 202 -1.97 6.16 -22.44
CA LEU A 202 -0.85 6.97 -22.01
C LEU A 202 0.47 6.45 -22.59
N ILE A 203 0.74 5.16 -22.46
CA ILE A 203 1.96 4.54 -22.98
C ILE A 203 1.99 4.58 -24.51
N ALA A 204 0.85 4.45 -25.19
CA ALA A 204 0.77 4.62 -26.64
C ALA A 204 1.15 6.05 -27.06
N VAL A 205 0.60 7.06 -26.38
CA VAL A 205 0.91 8.47 -26.64
C VAL A 205 2.39 8.74 -26.38
N VAL A 206 2.92 8.29 -25.24
CA VAL A 206 4.34 8.49 -24.88
C VAL A 206 5.28 7.75 -25.85
N ALA A 207 4.92 6.56 -26.33
CA ALA A 207 5.68 5.83 -27.35
C ALA A 207 5.67 6.55 -28.71
N ALA A 208 4.54 7.16 -29.08
CA ALA A 208 4.39 7.93 -30.31
C ALA A 208 4.95 9.36 -30.19
N TYR A 209 5.27 9.80 -28.97
CA TYR A 209 5.76 11.14 -28.66
C TYR A 209 7.23 11.27 -29.07
N ASP A 210 7.46 12.10 -30.09
CA ASP A 210 8.78 12.48 -30.59
C ASP A 210 8.82 14.00 -30.81
N GLU A 211 10.00 14.62 -30.76
CA GLU A 211 10.17 16.08 -30.89
C GLU A 211 9.51 16.63 -32.18
N ARG A 212 9.51 15.81 -33.24
CA ARG A 212 8.92 16.12 -34.55
C ARG A 212 7.45 15.74 -34.68
N SER A 213 6.91 14.83 -33.86
CA SER A 213 5.52 14.34 -33.95
C SER A 213 4.60 14.94 -32.89
N ARG A 214 5.13 15.55 -31.82
CA ARG A 214 4.36 16.04 -30.66
C ARG A 214 3.16 16.92 -31.02
N GLY A 215 3.34 17.87 -31.94
CA GLY A 215 2.29 18.80 -32.37
C GLY A 215 1.20 18.09 -33.17
N PRO A 216 1.55 17.40 -34.27
CA PRO A 216 0.59 16.61 -35.05
C PRO A 216 -0.14 15.55 -34.23
N LEU A 217 0.54 14.81 -33.36
CA LEU A 217 -0.05 13.75 -32.54
C LEU A 217 -1.14 14.30 -31.60
N LEU A 218 -0.79 15.28 -30.77
CA LEU A 218 -1.73 15.88 -29.82
C LEU A 218 -2.84 16.65 -30.54
N GLY A 219 -2.51 17.31 -31.66
CA GLY A 219 -3.48 17.98 -32.52
C GLY A 219 -4.50 17.01 -33.13
N SER A 220 -4.06 15.85 -33.62
CA SER A 220 -4.94 14.81 -34.15
C SER A 220 -5.85 14.20 -33.08
N ILE A 221 -5.31 13.94 -31.87
CA ILE A 221 -6.13 13.46 -30.75
C ILE A 221 -7.20 14.49 -30.40
N ALA A 222 -6.82 15.75 -30.21
CA ALA A 222 -7.75 16.82 -29.86
C ALA A 222 -8.81 17.03 -30.96
N ALA A 223 -8.41 17.05 -32.23
CA ALA A 223 -9.31 17.23 -33.36
C ALA A 223 -10.33 16.09 -33.47
N ILE A 224 -9.90 14.84 -33.31
CA ILE A 224 -10.81 13.68 -33.37
C ILE A 224 -11.74 13.66 -32.15
N THR A 225 -11.26 13.99 -30.96
CA THR A 225 -12.12 14.10 -29.77
C THR A 225 -13.16 15.22 -29.91
N LEU A 226 -12.78 16.37 -30.46
CA LEU A 226 -13.71 17.47 -30.75
C LEU A 226 -14.75 17.08 -31.81
N ALA A 227 -14.32 16.39 -32.87
CA ALA A 227 -15.24 15.86 -33.88
C ALA A 227 -16.20 14.82 -33.29
N HIS A 228 -15.72 13.99 -32.37
CA HIS A 228 -16.53 13.00 -31.65
C HIS A 228 -17.53 13.65 -30.69
N ALA A 229 -17.15 14.72 -30.00
CA ALA A 229 -18.07 15.53 -29.19
C ALA A 229 -19.13 16.22 -30.07
N ALA A 230 -18.73 16.77 -31.21
CA ALA A 230 -19.66 17.37 -32.17
C ALA A 230 -20.66 16.33 -32.69
N ALA A 231 -20.21 15.11 -33.00
CA ALA A 231 -21.08 14.02 -33.43
C ALA A 231 -22.18 13.68 -32.40
N PHE A 232 -21.83 13.59 -31.11
CA PHE A 232 -22.82 13.42 -30.05
C PHE A 232 -23.78 14.61 -29.94
N ALA A 233 -23.27 15.84 -30.11
CA ALA A 233 -24.07 17.06 -30.03
C ALA A 233 -25.01 17.27 -31.23
N THR A 234 -24.71 16.69 -32.41
CA THR A 234 -25.52 16.86 -33.62
C THR A 234 -26.37 15.65 -33.98
N TYR A 235 -25.85 14.44 -33.80
CA TYR A 235 -26.48 13.18 -34.24
C TYR A 235 -26.84 12.24 -33.09
N GLY A 236 -26.52 12.61 -31.84
CA GLY A 236 -26.79 11.80 -30.65
C GLY A 236 -25.92 10.54 -30.54
N VAL A 237 -24.96 10.36 -31.43
CA VAL A 237 -24.14 9.15 -31.55
C VAL A 237 -22.65 9.48 -31.73
N GLY A 238 -21.77 8.51 -31.52
CA GLY A 238 -20.33 8.69 -31.69
C GLY A 238 -19.91 8.90 -33.14
N LEU A 239 -18.68 9.38 -33.37
CA LEU A 239 -18.15 9.75 -34.70
C LEU A 239 -18.26 8.63 -35.74
N GLY A 240 -17.99 7.39 -35.36
CA GLY A 240 -18.03 6.24 -36.29
C GLY A 240 -19.44 5.96 -36.83
N THR A 241 -20.45 6.01 -35.97
CA THR A 241 -21.87 5.83 -36.35
C THR A 241 -22.43 7.10 -36.97
N ALA A 242 -21.98 8.30 -36.57
CA ALA A 242 -22.36 9.54 -37.22
C ALA A 242 -22.00 9.58 -38.71
N ILE A 243 -20.88 8.97 -39.11
CA ILE A 243 -20.54 8.79 -40.53
C ILE A 243 -21.59 7.90 -41.23
N GLN A 244 -22.06 6.84 -40.58
CA GLN A 244 -23.10 5.96 -41.14
C GLN A 244 -24.45 6.69 -41.25
N VAL A 245 -24.80 7.52 -40.27
CA VAL A 245 -25.98 8.40 -40.32
C VAL A 245 -25.88 9.39 -41.49
N LEU A 246 -24.71 10.01 -41.69
CA LEU A 246 -24.48 10.94 -42.81
C LEU A 246 -24.58 10.23 -44.18
N LEU A 247 -24.14 8.97 -44.25
CA LEU A 247 -24.25 8.11 -45.43
C LEU A 247 -25.64 7.48 -45.62
N GLY A 248 -26.60 7.75 -44.72
CA GLY A 248 -27.96 7.23 -44.77
C GLY A 248 -28.10 5.74 -44.43
N LEU A 249 -27.11 5.17 -43.74
CA LEU A 249 -27.06 3.75 -43.36
C LEU A 249 -27.63 3.47 -41.95
N GLU A 250 -27.68 4.49 -41.09
CA GLU A 250 -28.27 4.44 -39.74
C GLU A 250 -29.11 5.69 -39.45
N SER A 251 -30.00 5.59 -38.45
CA SER A 251 -30.78 6.72 -37.96
C SER A 251 -30.03 7.47 -36.86
N ALA A 252 -30.14 8.80 -36.86
CA ALA A 252 -29.65 9.62 -35.76
C ALA A 252 -30.39 9.29 -34.44
N ALA A 253 -29.70 9.42 -33.33
CA ALA A 253 -30.31 9.41 -31.99
C ALA A 253 -30.59 10.84 -31.51
N ASP A 254 -31.20 10.98 -30.34
CA ASP A 254 -31.47 12.28 -29.74
C ASP A 254 -30.14 13.01 -29.44
N PRO A 255 -29.94 14.24 -29.96
CA PRO A 255 -28.70 14.98 -29.75
C PRO A 255 -28.45 15.29 -28.27
N TYR A 256 -27.19 15.15 -27.87
CA TYR A 256 -26.78 15.44 -26.49
C TYR A 256 -26.61 16.94 -26.30
N ALA A 257 -26.95 17.45 -25.11
CA ALA A 257 -26.56 18.80 -24.72
C ALA A 257 -25.03 18.95 -24.73
N LEU A 258 -24.51 20.14 -25.03
CA LEU A 258 -23.08 20.37 -25.26
C LEU A 258 -22.17 19.81 -24.14
N GLY A 259 -22.57 20.01 -22.88
CA GLY A 259 -21.85 19.46 -21.73
C GLY A 259 -21.88 17.92 -21.67
N ALA A 260 -23.03 17.32 -21.95
CA ALA A 260 -23.21 15.86 -21.97
C ALA A 260 -22.43 15.22 -23.14
N ALA A 261 -22.43 15.87 -24.31
CA ALA A 261 -21.66 15.46 -25.48
C ALA A 261 -20.15 15.52 -25.21
N ALA A 262 -19.67 16.57 -24.53
CA ALA A 262 -18.28 16.67 -24.11
C ALA A 262 -17.90 15.58 -23.11
N THR A 263 -18.75 15.27 -22.12
CA THR A 263 -18.50 14.18 -21.17
C THR A 263 -18.51 12.80 -21.84
N ALA A 264 -19.42 12.57 -22.80
CA ALA A 264 -19.46 11.34 -23.57
C ALA A 264 -18.18 11.18 -24.40
N ALA A 265 -17.74 12.24 -25.09
CA ALA A 265 -16.50 12.19 -25.85
C ALA A 265 -15.24 12.04 -24.98
N ALA A 266 -15.24 12.62 -23.79
CA ALA A 266 -14.15 12.44 -22.82
C ALA A 266 -14.04 10.98 -22.35
N SER A 267 -15.15 10.24 -22.28
CA SER A 267 -15.13 8.82 -21.92
C SER A 267 -14.44 7.94 -22.98
N ASP A 268 -14.50 8.36 -24.25
CA ASP A 268 -13.84 7.68 -25.38
C ASP A 268 -12.42 8.20 -25.66
N LEU A 269 -11.95 9.23 -24.95
CA LEU A 269 -10.65 9.86 -25.15
C LEU A 269 -9.50 8.84 -25.10
N GLY A 270 -9.55 7.88 -24.19
CA GLY A 270 -8.54 6.83 -24.08
C GLY A 270 -8.44 5.98 -25.34
N THR A 271 -9.59 5.53 -25.88
CA THR A 271 -9.65 4.74 -27.11
C THR A 271 -9.18 5.55 -28.32
N ILE A 272 -9.60 6.82 -28.42
CA ILE A 272 -9.16 7.74 -29.48
C ILE A 272 -7.64 7.93 -29.41
N ALA A 273 -7.10 8.19 -28.22
CA ALA A 273 -5.67 8.37 -28.00
C ALA A 273 -4.87 7.12 -28.39
N ILE A 274 -5.35 5.90 -28.08
CA ILE A 274 -4.73 4.65 -28.53
C ILE A 274 -4.72 4.57 -30.06
N LEU A 275 -5.88 4.73 -30.71
CA LEU A 275 -6.01 4.56 -32.17
C LEU A 275 -5.12 5.54 -32.93
N VAL A 276 -5.13 6.81 -32.52
CA VAL A 276 -4.29 7.84 -33.14
C VAL A 276 -2.81 7.54 -32.91
N SER A 277 -2.41 7.21 -31.68
CA SER A 277 -1.01 6.93 -31.35
C SER A 277 -0.48 5.69 -32.08
N VAL A 278 -1.28 4.62 -32.18
CA VAL A 278 -0.94 3.43 -32.97
C VAL A 278 -0.79 3.79 -34.45
N GLY A 279 -1.68 4.63 -35.00
CA GLY A 279 -1.53 5.14 -36.36
C GLY A 279 -0.19 5.86 -36.58
N PHE A 280 0.21 6.72 -35.64
CA PHE A 280 1.51 7.39 -35.68
C PHE A 280 2.69 6.42 -35.58
N LEU A 281 2.62 5.41 -34.70
CA LEU A 281 3.66 4.38 -34.55
C LEU A 281 3.82 3.53 -35.82
N LEU A 282 2.73 3.24 -36.53
CA LEU A 282 2.77 2.52 -37.81
C LEU A 282 3.40 3.36 -38.93
N VAL A 283 3.11 4.66 -38.97
CA VAL A 283 3.68 5.59 -39.96
C VAL A 283 5.15 5.92 -39.66
N ARG A 284 5.54 5.95 -38.38
CA ARG A 284 6.90 6.28 -37.91
C ARG A 284 7.43 5.21 -36.94
N PRO A 285 7.94 4.09 -37.46
CA PRO A 285 8.31 2.94 -36.63
C PRO A 285 9.63 3.12 -35.86
N ARG A 286 10.45 4.11 -36.22
CA ARG A 286 11.71 4.46 -35.53
C ARG A 286 11.56 5.83 -34.86
N SER A 287 10.71 5.90 -33.83
CA SER A 287 10.68 7.05 -32.92
C SER A 287 11.67 6.82 -31.78
N ASP A 288 12.39 7.87 -31.39
CA ASP A 288 13.38 7.80 -30.30
C ASP A 288 12.73 7.73 -28.91
N ALA A 289 11.40 7.95 -28.83
CA ALA A 289 10.53 7.83 -27.63
C ALA A 289 11.26 8.17 -26.32
N PRO A 290 11.73 9.43 -26.14
CA PRO A 290 12.74 9.79 -25.13
C PRO A 290 12.24 9.68 -23.69
N LEU A 291 10.93 9.54 -23.50
CA LEU A 291 10.27 9.46 -22.19
C LEU A 291 9.87 8.02 -21.82
N LEU A 292 10.12 7.03 -22.68
CA LEU A 292 9.65 5.67 -22.49
C LEU A 292 10.78 4.69 -22.15
N GLU A 293 10.93 4.40 -20.86
CA GLU A 293 11.72 3.27 -20.37
C GLU A 293 10.77 2.16 -19.92
N LEU A 294 10.50 1.18 -20.79
CA LEU A 294 9.71 0.01 -20.43
C LEU A 294 10.48 -0.93 -19.49
N ASP A 295 9.77 -1.84 -18.83
CA ASP A 295 10.44 -2.87 -18.03
C ASP A 295 11.36 -3.76 -18.89
N SER A 296 12.48 -4.16 -18.31
CA SER A 296 13.47 -5.02 -18.99
C SER A 296 12.89 -6.32 -19.54
N ALA A 297 11.85 -6.88 -18.90
CA ALA A 297 11.17 -8.08 -19.37
C ALA A 297 10.43 -7.84 -20.70
N VAL A 298 10.00 -6.61 -20.98
CA VAL A 298 9.39 -6.22 -22.25
C VAL A 298 10.45 -6.13 -23.35
N ASP A 299 11.59 -5.49 -23.07
CA ASP A 299 12.69 -5.38 -24.02
C ASP A 299 13.31 -6.76 -24.34
N ASP A 300 13.46 -7.63 -23.34
CA ASP A 300 13.89 -9.01 -23.52
C ASP A 300 12.87 -9.86 -24.29
N ALA A 301 11.57 -9.62 -24.08
CA ALA A 301 10.53 -10.27 -24.87
C ALA A 301 10.60 -9.80 -26.33
N ALA A 302 10.75 -8.50 -26.57
CA ALA A 302 10.79 -7.91 -27.91
C ALA A 302 12.00 -8.41 -28.71
N ARG A 303 13.18 -8.49 -28.06
CA ARG A 303 14.38 -9.05 -28.67
C ARG A 303 14.21 -10.51 -29.04
N ARG A 304 13.74 -11.34 -28.10
CA ARG A 304 13.52 -12.78 -28.35
C ARG A 304 12.48 -13.05 -29.44
N SER A 305 11.39 -12.28 -29.47
CA SER A 305 10.36 -12.44 -30.49
C SER A 305 10.81 -11.91 -31.85
N ALA A 306 11.61 -10.85 -31.91
CA ALA A 306 12.20 -10.36 -33.16
C ALA A 306 13.22 -11.36 -33.74
N GLU A 307 14.03 -11.99 -32.88
CA GLU A 307 14.97 -13.04 -33.26
C GLU A 307 14.24 -14.29 -33.78
N SER A 308 13.16 -14.73 -33.12
CA SER A 308 12.40 -15.91 -33.54
C SER A 308 11.68 -15.72 -34.89
N ILE A 309 11.32 -14.47 -35.23
CA ILE A 309 10.74 -14.10 -36.54
C ILE A 309 11.84 -13.89 -37.61
N GLY A 310 13.12 -14.05 -37.25
CA GLY A 310 14.25 -13.88 -38.17
C GLY A 310 14.51 -12.42 -38.56
N ARG A 311 14.02 -11.46 -37.77
CA ARG A 311 14.12 -10.02 -38.05
C ARG A 311 14.58 -9.24 -36.81
N PRO A 312 15.82 -9.40 -36.34
CA PRO A 312 16.31 -8.73 -35.11
C PRO A 312 16.23 -7.19 -35.16
N SER A 313 16.27 -6.60 -36.36
CA SER A 313 16.17 -5.14 -36.54
C SER A 313 14.82 -4.53 -36.10
N ILE A 314 13.75 -5.33 -35.96
CA ILE A 314 12.45 -4.81 -35.50
C ILE A 314 12.36 -4.68 -33.98
N ALA A 315 13.29 -5.27 -33.22
CA ALA A 315 13.27 -5.18 -31.76
C ALA A 315 13.35 -3.73 -31.26
N GLY A 316 14.06 -2.87 -31.99
CA GLY A 316 14.18 -1.44 -31.69
C GLY A 316 13.04 -0.56 -32.22
N ASN A 317 12.04 -1.13 -32.91
CA ASN A 317 10.91 -0.40 -33.46
C ASN A 317 9.93 -0.04 -32.33
N ALA A 318 9.57 1.23 -32.19
CA ALA A 318 8.69 1.72 -31.13
C ALA A 318 7.30 1.08 -31.16
N GLY A 319 6.73 0.87 -32.36
CA GLY A 319 5.45 0.18 -32.52
C GLY A 319 5.53 -1.29 -32.13
N TYR A 320 6.65 -1.95 -32.42
CA TYR A 320 6.88 -3.33 -32.02
C TYR A 320 7.08 -3.47 -30.51
N ARG A 321 7.84 -2.55 -29.89
CA ARG A 321 8.01 -2.47 -28.44
C ARG A 321 6.69 -2.20 -27.73
N PHE A 322 5.86 -1.28 -28.23
CA PHE A 322 4.52 -1.03 -27.70
C PHE A 322 3.61 -2.26 -27.80
N GLY A 323 3.59 -2.94 -28.95
CA GLY A 323 2.83 -4.19 -29.10
C GLY A 323 3.31 -5.29 -28.15
N THR A 324 4.64 -5.42 -27.99
CA THR A 324 5.24 -6.36 -27.04
C THR A 324 4.88 -6.00 -25.61
N PHE A 325 4.88 -4.72 -25.23
CA PHE A 325 4.44 -4.24 -23.93
C PHE A 325 3.01 -4.71 -23.62
N VAL A 326 2.07 -4.52 -24.54
CA VAL A 326 0.67 -4.94 -24.35
C VAL A 326 0.59 -6.45 -24.12
N VAL A 327 1.20 -7.24 -25.02
CA VAL A 327 1.16 -8.71 -24.92
C VAL A 327 1.88 -9.21 -23.67
N LYS A 328 3.02 -8.63 -23.31
CA LYS A 328 3.80 -9.04 -22.15
C LYS A 328 3.10 -8.68 -20.83
N SER A 329 2.43 -7.53 -20.79
CA SER A 329 1.58 -7.12 -19.67
C SER A 329 0.41 -8.09 -19.49
N MET A 330 -0.24 -8.50 -20.58
CA MET A 330 -1.30 -9.51 -20.55
C MET A 330 -0.78 -10.88 -20.09
N ASP A 331 0.39 -11.33 -20.59
CA ASP A 331 1.03 -12.59 -20.16
C ASP A 331 1.37 -12.55 -18.66
N SER A 332 1.99 -11.47 -18.17
CA SER A 332 2.32 -11.31 -16.75
C SER A 332 1.06 -11.29 -15.88
N GLY A 333 0.08 -10.46 -16.25
CA GLY A 333 -1.19 -10.37 -15.54
C GLY A 333 -1.94 -11.71 -15.51
N ALA A 334 -1.96 -12.44 -16.63
CA ALA A 334 -2.60 -13.77 -16.70
C ALA A 334 -1.89 -14.80 -15.83
N ARG A 335 -0.55 -14.83 -15.78
CA ARG A 335 0.22 -15.74 -14.91
C ARG A 335 -0.05 -15.46 -13.45
N THR A 336 0.10 -14.21 -13.02
CA THR A 336 -0.14 -13.80 -11.63
C THR A 336 -1.59 -14.06 -11.24
N ALA A 337 -2.55 -13.71 -12.10
CA ALA A 337 -3.96 -13.93 -11.81
C ALA A 337 -4.32 -15.41 -11.77
N THR A 338 -3.72 -16.25 -12.61
CA THR A 338 -3.95 -17.69 -12.61
C THR A 338 -3.50 -18.33 -11.31
N THR A 339 -2.33 -17.93 -10.78
CA THR A 339 -1.88 -18.37 -9.45
C THR A 339 -2.87 -17.98 -8.36
N VAL A 340 -3.37 -16.74 -8.38
CA VAL A 340 -4.36 -16.26 -7.40
C VAL A 340 -5.71 -16.96 -7.56
N VAL A 341 -6.20 -17.14 -8.79
CA VAL A 341 -7.49 -17.80 -9.06
C VAL A 341 -7.44 -19.27 -8.65
N ILE A 342 -6.37 -20.01 -8.95
CA ILE A 342 -6.20 -21.40 -8.49
C ILE A 342 -6.15 -21.44 -6.96
N ALA A 343 -5.38 -20.54 -6.33
CA ALA A 343 -5.29 -20.47 -4.87
C ALA A 343 -6.67 -20.21 -4.24
N VAL A 344 -7.46 -19.27 -4.77
CA VAL A 344 -8.82 -18.98 -4.27
C VAL A 344 -9.79 -20.12 -4.58
N ALA A 345 -9.67 -20.77 -5.73
CA ALA A 345 -10.48 -21.93 -6.10
C ALA A 345 -10.30 -23.08 -5.10
N ALA A 346 -9.04 -23.42 -4.81
CA ALA A 346 -8.68 -24.43 -3.82
C ALA A 346 -9.04 -23.98 -2.41
N ALA A 347 -8.74 -22.71 -2.07
CA ALA A 347 -9.03 -22.15 -0.76
C ALA A 347 -10.53 -22.10 -0.48
N GLY A 348 -11.41 -21.94 -1.47
CA GLY A 348 -12.87 -21.96 -1.25
C GLY A 348 -13.40 -23.28 -0.66
N VAL A 349 -12.71 -24.40 -0.90
CA VAL A 349 -13.02 -25.69 -0.25
C VAL A 349 -12.69 -25.64 1.24
N VAL A 350 -11.70 -24.84 1.63
CA VAL A 350 -11.16 -24.81 2.99
C VAL A 350 -12.19 -24.26 4.00
N PRO A 351 -12.85 -23.09 3.83
CA PRO A 351 -13.96 -22.68 4.70
C PRO A 351 -15.08 -23.71 4.78
N GLY A 352 -15.40 -24.39 3.68
CA GLY A 352 -16.40 -25.47 3.68
C GLY A 352 -15.98 -26.65 4.56
N VAL A 353 -14.74 -27.12 4.43
CA VAL A 353 -14.19 -28.20 5.27
C VAL A 353 -14.05 -27.74 6.72
N ILE A 354 -13.60 -26.52 6.98
CA ILE A 354 -13.46 -25.94 8.32
C ILE A 354 -14.83 -25.83 9.01
N SER A 355 -15.86 -25.43 8.27
CA SER A 355 -17.23 -25.33 8.77
C SER A 355 -17.80 -26.72 9.07
N VAL A 356 -17.67 -27.70 8.15
CA VAL A 356 -18.22 -29.05 8.32
C VAL A 356 -17.43 -29.89 9.34
N SER A 357 -16.10 -29.74 9.39
CA SER A 357 -15.26 -30.41 10.41
C SER A 357 -15.44 -29.82 11.82
N GLY A 358 -16.10 -28.67 11.92
CA GLY A 358 -16.27 -27.93 13.15
C GLY A 358 -15.03 -27.19 13.62
N LEU A 359 -13.89 -27.24 12.90
CA LEU A 359 -12.66 -26.57 13.34
C LEU A 359 -12.85 -25.06 13.53
N GLY A 360 -13.55 -24.39 12.61
CA GLY A 360 -13.81 -22.96 12.67
C GLY A 360 -14.70 -22.60 13.86
N PRO A 361 -15.95 -23.11 13.90
CA PRO A 361 -16.85 -22.88 15.02
C PRO A 361 -16.29 -23.30 16.38
N ASN A 362 -15.55 -24.40 16.46
CA ASN A 362 -14.94 -24.86 17.71
C ASN A 362 -13.79 -23.94 18.15
N LEU A 363 -12.98 -23.42 17.21
CA LEU A 363 -11.94 -22.46 17.56
C LEU A 363 -12.54 -21.12 17.98
N ALA A 364 -13.56 -20.63 17.27
CA ALA A 364 -14.33 -19.46 17.64
C ALA A 364 -14.91 -19.60 19.05
N ALA A 365 -15.62 -20.70 19.32
CA ALA A 365 -16.18 -21.01 20.63
C ALA A 365 -15.10 -21.15 21.71
N LEU A 366 -13.94 -21.72 21.39
CA LEU A 366 -12.81 -21.80 22.32
C LEU A 366 -12.28 -20.40 22.65
N ILE A 367 -12.10 -19.54 21.65
CA ILE A 367 -11.65 -18.16 21.85
C ILE A 367 -12.67 -17.41 22.70
N GLU A 368 -13.97 -17.49 22.39
CA GLU A 368 -15.04 -16.86 23.16
C GLU A 368 -15.09 -17.36 24.60
N ALA A 369 -15.05 -18.68 24.81
CA ALA A 369 -15.10 -19.29 26.13
C ALA A 369 -13.89 -18.90 26.99
N VAL A 370 -12.67 -18.89 26.41
CA VAL A 370 -11.45 -18.47 27.12
C VAL A 370 -11.43 -16.97 27.33
N SER A 371 -12.01 -16.18 26.42
CA SER A 371 -12.08 -14.72 26.55
C SER A 371 -13.03 -14.28 27.64
N GLY A 372 -14.07 -15.07 27.95
CA GLY A 372 -15.01 -14.78 29.04
C GLY A 372 -15.70 -13.42 28.89
N GLY A 373 -15.94 -12.97 27.64
CA GLY A 373 -16.49 -11.64 27.32
C GLY A 373 -15.46 -10.50 27.30
N SER A 374 -14.18 -10.75 27.61
CA SER A 374 -13.14 -9.73 27.51
C SER A 374 -12.70 -9.52 26.06
N ILE A 375 -13.04 -8.36 25.48
CA ILE A 375 -12.60 -7.97 24.15
C ILE A 375 -11.06 -7.98 24.01
N LEU A 376 -10.32 -7.61 25.07
CA LEU A 376 -8.85 -7.60 25.02
C LEU A 376 -8.27 -9.00 24.85
N ILE A 377 -8.78 -9.98 25.62
CA ILE A 377 -8.35 -11.37 25.53
C ILE A 377 -8.75 -11.94 24.17
N LEU A 378 -9.97 -11.64 23.71
CA LEU A 378 -10.47 -12.08 22.41
C LEU A 378 -9.59 -11.60 21.26
N LEU A 379 -9.26 -10.30 21.23
CA LEU A 379 -8.36 -9.74 20.22
C LEU A 379 -6.95 -10.33 20.30
N ALA A 380 -6.42 -10.53 21.51
CA ALA A 380 -5.10 -11.13 21.70
C ALA A 380 -5.05 -12.58 21.20
N LEU A 381 -6.02 -13.41 21.57
CA LEU A 381 -6.13 -14.79 21.12
C LEU A 381 -6.37 -14.87 19.61
N THR A 382 -7.23 -14.00 19.07
CA THR A 382 -7.51 -13.89 17.64
C THR A 382 -6.24 -13.51 16.87
N GLY A 383 -5.46 -12.55 17.37
CA GLY A 383 -4.20 -12.15 16.75
C GLY A 383 -3.15 -13.27 16.77
N VAL A 384 -3.01 -13.98 17.90
CA VAL A 384 -2.11 -15.14 18.01
C VAL A 384 -2.54 -16.25 17.06
N ALA A 385 -3.83 -16.59 17.01
CA ALA A 385 -4.38 -17.56 16.09
C ALA A 385 -4.14 -17.14 14.64
N ALA A 386 -4.37 -15.87 14.29
CA ALA A 386 -4.14 -15.33 12.96
C ALA A 386 -2.67 -15.46 12.52
N ILE A 387 -1.72 -15.19 13.42
CA ILE A 387 -0.29 -15.41 13.13
C ILE A 387 0.01 -16.89 12.91
N ILE A 388 -0.41 -17.77 13.84
CA ILE A 388 -0.12 -19.21 13.78
C ILE A 388 -0.70 -19.83 12.51
N PHE A 389 -2.00 -19.62 12.29
CA PHE A 389 -2.69 -20.18 11.15
C PHE A 389 -2.27 -19.51 9.85
N GLY A 390 -1.79 -18.26 9.86
CA GLY A 390 -1.35 -17.55 8.66
C GLY A 390 0.04 -17.97 8.14
N MET A 391 0.86 -18.65 8.94
CA MET A 391 2.24 -18.99 8.57
C MET A 391 2.33 -19.86 7.31
N GLY A 392 3.21 -19.47 6.38
CA GLY A 392 3.60 -20.30 5.24
C GLY A 392 2.59 -20.36 4.10
N MET A 393 1.52 -19.57 4.17
CA MET A 393 0.49 -19.52 3.13
C MET A 393 0.57 -18.23 2.30
N PRO A 394 0.18 -18.26 1.01
CA PRO A 394 -0.05 -17.04 0.25
C PRO A 394 -1.13 -16.18 0.91
N THR A 395 -0.95 -14.85 0.93
CA THR A 395 -1.85 -13.90 1.59
C THR A 395 -3.32 -14.12 1.30
N THR A 396 -3.65 -14.40 0.04
CA THR A 396 -5.04 -14.62 -0.39
C THR A 396 -5.66 -15.85 0.27
N ALA A 397 -4.92 -16.97 0.33
CA ALA A 397 -5.38 -18.20 0.96
C ALA A 397 -5.46 -18.02 2.49
N MET A 398 -4.43 -17.40 3.06
CA MET A 398 -4.38 -17.05 4.47
C MET A 398 -5.61 -16.24 4.89
N TYR A 399 -5.91 -15.16 4.18
CA TYR A 399 -7.01 -14.28 4.56
C TYR A 399 -8.38 -14.99 4.52
N ILE A 400 -8.64 -15.79 3.48
CA ILE A 400 -9.89 -16.58 3.35
C ILE A 400 -10.08 -17.50 4.56
N ILE A 401 -9.01 -18.19 4.96
CA ILE A 401 -9.04 -19.15 6.07
C ILE A 401 -9.24 -18.40 7.39
N LEU A 402 -8.46 -17.35 7.64
CA LEU A 402 -8.49 -16.64 8.90
C LEU A 402 -9.84 -15.96 9.14
N VAL A 403 -10.42 -15.28 8.14
CA VAL A 403 -11.73 -14.63 8.30
C VAL A 403 -12.82 -15.66 8.58
N ALA A 404 -12.81 -16.80 7.87
CA ALA A 404 -13.79 -17.86 8.11
C ALA A 404 -13.67 -18.49 9.51
N MET A 405 -12.48 -18.44 10.12
CA MET A 405 -12.22 -19.01 11.45
C MET A 405 -12.37 -18.00 12.60
N LEU A 406 -12.07 -16.72 12.35
CA LEU A 406 -11.81 -15.72 13.40
C LEU A 406 -12.68 -14.46 13.29
N GLY A 407 -13.44 -14.28 12.19
CA GLY A 407 -14.26 -13.08 11.98
C GLY A 407 -15.41 -12.95 12.97
N GLY A 408 -16.24 -13.99 13.08
CA GLY A 408 -17.45 -14.01 13.90
C GLY A 408 -17.27 -13.55 15.35
N PRO A 409 -16.32 -14.12 16.13
CA PRO A 409 -16.12 -13.76 17.54
C PRO A 409 -15.88 -12.26 17.78
N MET A 410 -15.29 -11.55 16.82
CA MET A 410 -15.05 -10.11 16.93
C MET A 410 -16.31 -9.30 16.65
N GLU A 411 -17.09 -9.70 15.64
CA GLU A 411 -18.36 -9.05 15.27
C GLU A 411 -19.42 -9.21 16.38
N ASP A 412 -19.45 -10.37 17.03
CA ASP A 412 -20.35 -10.64 18.16
C ASP A 412 -20.08 -9.74 19.38
N LEU A 413 -18.86 -9.21 19.52
CA LEU A 413 -18.49 -8.20 20.52
C LEU A 413 -18.66 -6.75 20.03
N GLY A 414 -19.33 -6.54 18.89
CA GLY A 414 -19.64 -5.21 18.37
C GLY A 414 -18.49 -4.52 17.64
N VAL A 415 -17.41 -5.24 17.29
CA VAL A 415 -16.36 -4.68 16.44
C VAL A 415 -16.92 -4.47 15.03
N TRP A 416 -16.71 -3.28 14.45
CA TRP A 416 -17.12 -3.01 13.08
C TRP A 416 -16.54 -4.04 12.11
N VAL A 417 -17.39 -4.60 11.23
CA VAL A 417 -17.05 -5.72 10.35
C VAL A 417 -15.76 -5.49 9.54
N VAL A 418 -15.56 -4.29 8.97
CA VAL A 418 -14.33 -3.99 8.23
C VAL A 418 -13.12 -3.86 9.16
N ALA A 419 -13.30 -3.34 10.38
CA ALA A 419 -12.22 -3.31 11.38
C ALA A 419 -11.78 -4.72 11.76
N ALA A 420 -12.72 -5.65 11.96
CA ALA A 420 -12.38 -7.06 12.25
C ALA A 420 -11.60 -7.70 11.10
N HIS A 421 -12.04 -7.48 9.87
CA HIS A 421 -11.37 -7.98 8.68
C HIS A 421 -9.96 -7.37 8.48
N LEU A 422 -9.79 -6.05 8.73
CA LEU A 422 -8.49 -5.40 8.70
C LEU A 422 -7.60 -5.90 9.84
N PHE A 423 -8.14 -6.13 11.04
CA PHE A 423 -7.40 -6.68 12.17
C PHE A 423 -6.83 -8.05 11.82
N ILE A 424 -7.67 -8.95 11.32
CA ILE A 424 -7.26 -10.29 10.86
C ILE A 424 -6.22 -10.19 9.75
N LEU A 425 -6.40 -9.30 8.77
CA LEU A 425 -5.44 -9.11 7.68
C LEU A 425 -4.07 -8.64 8.18
N TYR A 426 -4.02 -7.69 9.12
CA TYR A 426 -2.76 -7.19 9.68
C TYR A 426 -1.98 -8.28 10.43
N PHE A 427 -2.67 -9.06 11.27
CA PHE A 427 -2.05 -10.18 11.99
C PHE A 427 -1.66 -11.33 11.06
N GLY A 428 -2.48 -11.60 10.05
CA GLY A 428 -2.15 -12.57 9.01
C GLY A 428 -0.89 -12.19 8.24
N LEU A 429 -0.74 -10.92 7.84
CA LEU A 429 0.46 -10.41 7.18
C LEU A 429 1.68 -10.32 8.09
N MET A 430 1.47 -10.28 9.41
CA MET A 430 2.54 -10.39 10.39
C MET A 430 3.19 -11.78 10.35
N ALA A 431 2.46 -12.83 9.96
CA ALA A 431 3.00 -14.18 9.82
C ALA A 431 4.15 -14.28 8.80
N ASP A 432 4.14 -13.46 7.74
CA ASP A 432 5.18 -13.41 6.70
C ASP A 432 6.57 -13.01 7.22
N VAL A 433 6.62 -12.33 8.36
CA VAL A 433 7.84 -11.82 8.99
C VAL A 433 8.09 -12.41 10.38
N THR A 434 7.20 -13.28 10.87
CA THR A 434 7.29 -13.88 12.21
C THR A 434 8.02 -15.23 12.15
N PRO A 435 9.10 -15.43 12.92
CA PRO A 435 9.73 -16.74 13.08
C PRO A 435 8.75 -17.81 13.62
N PRO A 436 8.89 -19.09 13.26
CA PRO A 436 10.03 -19.70 12.56
C PRO A 436 9.91 -19.73 11.02
N VAL A 437 8.77 -19.34 10.45
CA VAL A 437 8.50 -19.53 9.02
C VAL A 437 8.90 -18.32 8.17
N ALA A 438 8.53 -17.10 8.61
CA ALA A 438 8.97 -15.80 8.09
C ALA A 438 9.39 -15.74 6.60
N VAL A 439 8.56 -16.25 5.67
CA VAL A 439 8.97 -16.56 4.29
C VAL A 439 9.51 -15.35 3.54
N ALA A 440 8.89 -14.17 3.73
CA ALA A 440 9.36 -12.93 3.12
C ALA A 440 10.71 -12.49 3.70
N ALA A 441 10.89 -12.61 5.03
CA ALA A 441 12.14 -12.27 5.67
C ALA A 441 13.30 -13.20 5.26
N PHE A 442 13.02 -14.49 5.05
CA PHE A 442 14.01 -15.46 4.55
C PHE A 442 14.40 -15.19 3.09
N ALA A 443 13.43 -14.84 2.25
CA ALA A 443 13.72 -14.35 0.90
C ALA A 443 14.63 -13.11 0.93
N GLY A 444 14.32 -12.15 1.81
CA GLY A 444 15.14 -10.95 2.03
C GLY A 444 16.55 -11.27 2.54
N ALA A 445 16.68 -12.25 3.44
CA ALA A 445 17.97 -12.74 3.94
C ALA A 445 18.81 -13.37 2.81
N GLY A 446 18.17 -14.13 1.92
CA GLY A 446 18.80 -14.71 0.73
C GLY A 446 19.37 -13.64 -0.22
N VAL A 447 18.58 -12.61 -0.53
CA VAL A 447 19.05 -11.47 -1.35
C VAL A 447 20.16 -10.69 -0.62
N ALA A 448 20.03 -10.52 0.69
CA ALA A 448 21.02 -9.81 1.51
C ALA A 448 22.32 -10.60 1.73
N LYS A 449 22.32 -11.92 1.51
CA LYS A 449 23.37 -12.86 1.95
C LYS A 449 23.60 -12.75 3.46
N ALA A 450 22.53 -12.86 4.23
CA ALA A 450 22.53 -12.71 5.69
C ALA A 450 21.93 -13.94 6.38
N ASP A 451 22.10 -14.03 7.71
CA ASP A 451 21.46 -15.06 8.52
C ASP A 451 19.93 -14.90 8.50
N GLU A 452 19.23 -16.00 8.21
CA GLU A 452 17.78 -16.04 8.01
C GLU A 452 17.02 -15.70 9.30
N LEU A 453 17.38 -16.34 10.41
CA LEU A 453 16.68 -16.18 11.69
C LEU A 453 16.89 -14.80 12.28
N LYS A 454 18.11 -14.26 12.22
CA LYS A 454 18.41 -12.90 12.65
C LYS A 454 17.64 -11.87 11.80
N THR A 455 17.55 -12.10 10.49
CA THR A 455 16.78 -11.24 9.59
C THR A 455 15.29 -11.30 9.91
N ALA A 456 14.74 -12.49 10.14
CA ALA A 456 13.35 -12.68 10.53
C ALA A 456 13.01 -12.05 11.89
N VAL A 457 13.84 -12.23 12.92
CA VAL A 457 13.65 -11.56 14.23
C VAL A 457 13.70 -10.05 14.06
N THR A 458 14.62 -9.53 13.24
CA THR A 458 14.69 -8.09 12.95
C THR A 458 13.43 -7.62 12.21
N ALA A 459 12.94 -8.38 11.23
CA ALA A 459 11.74 -8.04 10.45
C ALA A 459 10.49 -8.03 11.34
N PHE A 460 10.35 -9.03 12.22
CA PHE A 460 9.31 -9.10 13.24
C PHE A 460 9.32 -7.87 14.15
N LEU A 461 10.50 -7.51 14.69
CA LEU A 461 10.64 -6.34 15.54
C LEU A 461 10.29 -5.04 14.81
N LEU A 462 10.75 -4.87 13.56
CA LEU A 462 10.41 -3.72 12.73
C LEU A 462 8.91 -3.64 12.41
N SER A 463 8.22 -4.79 12.36
CA SER A 463 6.79 -4.88 12.06
C SER A 463 5.89 -4.86 13.30
N LEU A 464 6.40 -4.62 14.51
CA LEU A 464 5.57 -4.61 15.73
C LEU A 464 4.43 -3.58 15.72
N ASN A 465 4.55 -2.51 14.93
CA ASN A 465 3.44 -1.59 14.71
C ASN A 465 2.25 -2.24 13.97
N LYS A 466 2.45 -3.31 13.18
CA LYS A 466 1.35 -4.11 12.60
C LYS A 466 0.52 -4.83 13.67
N ILE A 467 1.04 -5.00 14.88
CA ILE A 467 0.30 -5.58 15.99
C ILE A 467 -0.50 -4.50 16.71
N LEU A 468 0.15 -3.38 17.05
CA LEU A 468 -0.48 -2.36 17.90
C LEU A 468 -1.47 -1.46 17.17
N VAL A 469 -1.25 -1.13 15.88
CA VAL A 469 -2.17 -0.30 15.09
C VAL A 469 -3.58 -0.93 14.99
N PRO A 470 -3.71 -2.25 14.78
CA PRO A 470 -5.01 -2.93 14.88
C PRO A 470 -5.75 -2.77 16.19
N PHE A 471 -5.05 -2.92 17.32
CA PHE A 471 -5.69 -2.64 18.61
C PHE A 471 -6.14 -1.18 18.71
N ALA A 472 -5.31 -0.25 18.25
CA ALA A 472 -5.65 1.18 18.25
C ALA A 472 -6.96 1.46 17.52
N PHE A 473 -7.12 0.93 16.31
CA PHE A 473 -8.30 1.23 15.51
C PHE A 473 -9.54 0.44 15.93
N VAL A 474 -9.39 -0.71 16.59
CA VAL A 474 -10.53 -1.44 17.17
C VAL A 474 -11.07 -0.71 18.39
N PHE A 475 -10.20 -0.20 19.26
CA PHE A 475 -10.61 0.55 20.45
C PHE A 475 -10.93 2.03 20.17
N SER A 476 -10.41 2.60 19.08
CA SER A 476 -10.72 3.95 18.62
C SER A 476 -11.08 3.93 17.12
N PRO A 477 -12.33 3.56 16.78
CA PRO A 477 -12.81 3.42 15.40
C PRO A 477 -12.67 4.69 14.56
N GLY A 478 -12.59 5.87 15.18
CA GLY A 478 -12.30 7.12 14.47
C GLY A 478 -10.96 7.13 13.72
N ILE A 479 -10.01 6.24 14.05
CA ILE A 479 -8.79 6.02 13.26
C ILE A 479 -9.12 5.49 11.85
N LEU A 480 -10.20 4.72 11.71
CA LEU A 480 -10.71 4.23 10.41
C LEU A 480 -11.65 5.24 9.74
N LEU A 481 -11.79 6.45 10.28
CA LEU A 481 -12.73 7.47 9.81
C LEU A 481 -14.17 6.96 9.76
N VAL A 482 -14.58 6.18 10.76
CA VAL A 482 -15.97 5.71 10.91
C VAL A 482 -16.59 6.22 12.21
N ARG A 483 -17.91 6.35 12.19
CA ARG A 483 -18.75 6.68 13.33
C ARG A 483 -19.92 5.72 13.38
N GLU A 484 -20.24 5.22 14.57
CA GLU A 484 -21.49 4.51 14.81
C GLU A 484 -22.59 5.53 15.13
N THR A 485 -23.68 5.50 14.37
CA THR A 485 -24.85 6.36 14.61
C THR A 485 -26.10 5.49 14.55
N GLY A 486 -26.83 5.39 15.66
CA GLY A 486 -28.09 4.61 15.71
C GLY A 486 -27.91 3.11 15.50
N GLY A 487 -26.74 2.55 15.82
CA GLY A 487 -26.42 1.13 15.62
C GLY A 487 -25.92 0.77 14.22
N GLU A 488 -25.81 1.74 13.32
CA GLU A 488 -25.21 1.57 12.00
C GLU A 488 -23.85 2.27 11.93
N TRP A 489 -22.87 1.57 11.35
CA TRP A 489 -21.54 2.10 11.10
C TRP A 489 -21.49 2.79 9.74
N GLY A 490 -21.01 4.03 9.72
CA GLY A 490 -20.80 4.79 8.49
C GLY A 490 -19.47 5.52 8.48
N LEU A 491 -18.96 5.81 7.27
CA LEU A 491 -17.82 6.71 7.10
C LEU A 491 -18.19 8.13 7.57
N VAL A 492 -17.22 8.79 8.22
CA VAL A 492 -17.30 10.18 8.66
C VAL A 492 -17.52 11.10 7.46
N GLY A 493 -18.66 11.81 7.44
CA GLY A 493 -19.01 12.78 6.42
C GLY A 493 -18.65 14.21 6.79
N TRP A 494 -18.99 15.16 5.91
CA TRP A 494 -18.79 16.60 6.18
C TRP A 494 -19.51 17.10 7.44
N ALA A 495 -20.69 16.55 7.73
CA ALA A 495 -21.44 16.89 8.93
C ALA A 495 -20.69 16.45 10.21
N ASP A 496 -20.12 15.25 10.21
CA ASP A 496 -19.33 14.74 11.33
C ASP A 496 -18.03 15.51 11.54
N ILE A 497 -17.39 15.95 10.46
CA ILE A 497 -16.18 16.80 10.53
C ILE A 497 -16.51 18.15 11.17
N SER A 498 -17.71 18.70 10.90
CA SER A 498 -18.15 19.96 11.49
C SER A 498 -18.56 19.83 12.97
N ASP A 499 -18.89 18.62 13.43
CA ASP A 499 -19.13 18.29 14.84
C ASP A 499 -17.79 18.17 15.57
N LEU A 500 -17.23 19.31 15.98
CA LEU A 500 -15.95 19.37 16.71
C LEU A 500 -15.99 18.60 18.05
N GLY A 501 -17.18 18.37 18.62
CA GLY A 501 -17.36 17.60 19.85
C GLY A 501 -17.10 16.11 19.66
N PHE A 502 -17.33 15.58 18.47
CA PHE A 502 -16.98 14.22 18.07
C PHE A 502 -15.60 14.19 17.39
N PHE A 503 -15.41 15.00 16.35
CA PHE A 503 -14.27 14.86 15.44
C PHE A 503 -12.92 15.07 16.12
N LEU A 504 -12.79 16.05 17.02
CA LEU A 504 -11.53 16.29 17.72
C LEU A 504 -11.16 15.14 18.68
N PRO A 505 -11.99 14.76 19.66
CA PRO A 505 -11.61 13.74 20.63
C PRO A 505 -11.64 12.31 20.08
N GLU A 506 -12.53 11.98 19.13
CA GLU A 506 -12.70 10.60 18.65
C GLU A 506 -11.91 10.30 17.37
N VAL A 507 -11.55 11.31 16.57
CA VAL A 507 -10.79 11.12 15.32
C VAL A 507 -9.40 11.73 15.45
N VAL A 508 -9.29 13.05 15.64
CA VAL A 508 -8.00 13.75 15.58
C VAL A 508 -7.05 13.29 16.69
N VAL A 509 -7.53 13.20 17.94
CA VAL A 509 -6.71 12.79 19.07
C VAL A 509 -6.20 11.35 18.92
N PRO A 510 -7.02 10.33 18.60
CA PRO A 510 -6.54 8.96 18.38
C PRO A 510 -5.61 8.83 17.18
N VAL A 511 -5.87 9.55 16.08
CA VAL A 511 -4.98 9.53 14.91
C VAL A 511 -3.61 10.12 15.27
N LEU A 512 -3.56 11.28 15.90
CA LEU A 512 -2.29 11.88 16.36
C LEU A 512 -1.59 10.97 17.40
N GLY A 513 -2.36 10.40 18.33
CA GLY A 513 -1.88 9.44 19.32
C GLY A 513 -1.26 8.21 18.67
N MET A 514 -1.86 7.66 17.62
CA MET A 514 -1.32 6.54 16.84
C MET A 514 0.03 6.90 16.21
N PHE A 515 0.13 8.03 15.50
CA PHE A 515 1.40 8.43 14.86
C PHE A 515 2.51 8.69 15.89
N LEU A 516 2.20 9.42 16.97
CA LEU A 516 3.17 9.69 18.04
C LEU A 516 3.54 8.42 18.82
N GLY A 517 2.59 7.52 19.01
CA GLY A 517 2.81 6.22 19.62
C GLY A 517 3.74 5.35 18.77
N VAL A 518 3.49 5.26 17.47
CA VAL A 518 4.38 4.57 16.51
C VAL A 518 5.80 5.18 16.51
N TYR A 519 5.92 6.51 16.64
CA TYR A 519 7.23 7.15 16.79
C TYR A 519 7.96 6.69 18.07
N ALA A 520 7.26 6.69 19.21
CA ALA A 520 7.79 6.23 20.50
C ALA A 520 8.16 4.74 20.47
N LEU A 521 7.35 3.92 19.79
CA LEU A 521 7.64 2.51 19.55
C LEU A 521 8.94 2.32 18.75
N GLY A 522 9.18 3.17 17.74
CA GLY A 522 10.42 3.15 16.98
C GLY A 522 11.66 3.38 17.84
N VAL A 523 11.60 4.35 18.78
CA VAL A 523 12.69 4.58 19.74
C VAL A 523 12.88 3.37 20.65
N THR A 524 11.79 2.74 21.06
CA THR A 524 11.79 1.55 21.94
C THR A 524 12.49 0.37 21.27
N ILE A 525 12.18 0.08 20.01
CA ILE A 525 12.72 -1.06 19.26
C ILE A 525 14.18 -0.85 18.91
N ILE A 526 14.52 0.31 18.33
CA ILE A 526 15.89 0.59 17.87
C ILE A 526 16.83 0.92 19.04
N GLY A 527 16.31 1.51 20.12
CA GLY A 527 17.10 1.95 21.27
C GLY A 527 17.90 3.22 21.00
N CYS A 528 17.47 4.04 20.03
CA CYS A 528 18.11 5.31 19.68
C CYS A 528 17.06 6.30 19.21
N GLN A 529 17.29 7.60 19.44
CA GLN A 529 16.51 8.69 18.87
C GLN A 529 17.44 9.73 18.23
N TYR A 530 18.06 10.58 19.06
CA TYR A 530 19.17 11.47 18.67
C TYR A 530 20.51 10.93 19.21
N SER A 531 20.47 10.35 20.40
CA SER A 531 21.56 9.61 21.04
C SER A 531 21.04 8.25 21.56
N PRO A 532 21.93 7.27 21.85
CA PRO A 532 21.52 5.97 22.40
C PRO A 532 20.67 6.11 23.66
N VAL A 533 19.63 5.26 23.75
CA VAL A 533 18.66 5.26 24.85
C VAL A 533 18.88 4.00 25.70
N ASP A 534 19.10 4.20 27.00
CA ASP A 534 19.24 3.11 27.97
C ASP A 534 17.94 2.32 28.18
N SER A 535 18.04 1.09 28.67
CA SER A 535 16.90 0.19 28.86
C SER A 535 15.79 0.80 29.71
N GLY A 536 16.10 1.58 30.75
CA GLY A 536 15.10 2.21 31.60
C GLY A 536 14.26 3.25 30.85
N ARG A 537 14.91 4.13 30.08
CA ARG A 537 14.20 5.07 29.21
C ARG A 537 13.44 4.38 28.09
N ARG A 538 13.97 3.27 27.54
CA ARG A 538 13.25 2.48 26.52
C ARG A 538 11.91 1.98 27.05
N THR A 539 11.84 1.53 28.30
CA THR A 539 10.56 1.13 28.94
C THR A 539 9.59 2.32 29.05
N LEU A 540 10.08 3.53 29.33
CA LEU A 540 9.23 4.72 29.36
C LEU A 540 8.74 5.14 27.97
N TYR A 541 9.55 5.01 26.91
CA TYR A 541 9.08 5.17 25.53
C TYR A 541 8.04 4.11 25.15
N ALA A 542 8.20 2.86 25.63
CA ALA A 542 7.22 1.80 25.43
C ALA A 542 5.89 2.16 26.11
N ALA A 543 5.93 2.62 27.36
CA ALA A 543 4.75 3.08 28.08
C ALA A 543 4.08 4.28 27.38
N ALA A 544 4.87 5.26 26.93
CA ALA A 544 4.37 6.39 26.15
C ALA A 544 3.70 5.93 24.85
N SER A 545 4.28 4.96 24.15
CA SER A 545 3.68 4.38 22.94
C SER A 545 2.30 3.79 23.22
N ILE A 546 2.16 3.01 24.29
CA ILE A 546 0.89 2.38 24.65
C ILE A 546 -0.13 3.44 25.06
N PHE A 547 0.24 4.38 25.93
CA PHE A 547 -0.68 5.43 26.39
C PHE A 547 -1.16 6.37 25.28
N LEU A 548 -0.31 6.62 24.27
CA LEU A 548 -0.68 7.46 23.12
C LEU A 548 -1.57 6.71 22.13
N MET A 549 -1.19 5.48 21.78
CA MET A 549 -1.83 4.74 20.69
C MET A 549 -3.04 3.92 21.16
N VAL A 550 -2.93 3.26 22.31
CA VAL A 550 -3.97 2.34 22.83
C VAL A 550 -4.05 2.41 24.37
N PRO A 551 -4.44 3.56 24.96
CA PRO A 551 -4.59 3.68 26.41
C PRO A 551 -5.62 2.69 27.00
N GLU A 552 -6.52 2.15 26.18
CA GLU A 552 -7.57 1.22 26.58
C GLU A 552 -6.99 -0.12 27.05
N VAL A 553 -5.85 -0.58 26.51
CA VAL A 553 -5.22 -1.85 26.91
C VAL A 553 -4.87 -1.91 28.40
N PRO A 554 -4.07 -0.98 28.96
CA PRO A 554 -3.76 -1.00 30.40
C PRO A 554 -4.99 -0.74 31.27
N LEU A 555 -5.98 0.02 30.77
CA LEU A 555 -7.23 0.27 31.49
C LEU A 555 -8.08 -1.00 31.61
N LEU A 556 -8.25 -1.76 30.53
CA LEU A 556 -8.98 -3.03 30.53
C LEU A 556 -8.32 -4.08 31.45
N VAL A 557 -6.99 -4.10 31.51
CA VAL A 557 -6.27 -4.95 32.48
C VAL A 557 -6.56 -4.50 33.92
N LEU A 558 -6.56 -3.20 34.18
CA LEU A 558 -6.89 -2.66 35.50
C LEU A 558 -8.34 -2.93 35.88
N GLU A 559 -9.29 -2.75 34.96
CA GLU A 559 -10.70 -3.10 35.15
C GLU A 559 -10.87 -4.57 35.50
N ALA A 560 -10.18 -5.47 34.79
CA ALA A 560 -10.23 -6.90 35.07
C ALA A 560 -9.72 -7.20 36.50
N VAL A 561 -8.60 -6.59 36.91
CA VAL A 561 -8.07 -6.76 38.28
C VAL A 561 -9.03 -6.21 39.34
N LEU A 562 -9.64 -5.04 39.09
CA LEU A 562 -10.62 -4.45 39.99
C LEU A 562 -11.89 -5.30 40.07
N SER A 563 -12.33 -5.90 38.96
CA SER A 563 -13.48 -6.80 38.95
C SER A 563 -13.23 -8.07 39.76
N LEU A 564 -11.99 -8.59 39.76
CA LEU A 564 -11.59 -9.71 40.63
C LEU A 564 -11.64 -9.32 42.12
N ALA A 565 -11.47 -8.04 42.43
CA ALA A 565 -11.64 -7.48 43.76
C ALA A 565 -13.11 -7.08 44.06
N GLY A 566 -14.07 -7.37 43.17
CA GLY A 566 -15.49 -7.06 43.32
C GLY A 566 -15.88 -5.62 42.95
N LEU A 567 -15.00 -4.86 42.32
CA LEU A 567 -15.24 -3.47 41.89
C LEU A 567 -15.46 -3.41 40.38
N SER A 568 -16.68 -3.11 39.94
CA SER A 568 -16.99 -2.86 38.53
C SER A 568 -16.86 -1.35 38.21
N VAL A 569 -15.87 -1.00 37.39
CA VAL A 569 -15.59 0.38 36.98
C VAL A 569 -15.40 0.42 35.46
N GLY A 570 -16.02 1.39 34.78
CA GLY A 570 -15.77 1.68 33.37
C GLY A 570 -14.70 2.76 33.24
N LEU A 571 -13.48 2.37 32.88
CA LEU A 571 -12.29 3.21 32.75
C LEU A 571 -11.93 3.50 31.29
N THR A 572 -12.56 2.87 30.30
CA THR A 572 -12.26 3.07 28.86
C THR A 572 -12.88 4.34 28.26
N GLY A 573 -13.65 5.11 29.02
CA GLY A 573 -14.28 6.34 28.55
C GLY A 573 -13.26 7.47 28.24
N LEU A 574 -13.66 8.39 27.37
CA LEU A 574 -12.85 9.54 26.93
C LEU A 574 -12.23 10.34 28.08
N LEU A 575 -12.96 10.51 29.19
CA LEU A 575 -12.51 11.24 30.37
C LEU A 575 -11.24 10.64 31.02
N VAL A 576 -10.97 9.35 30.80
CA VAL A 576 -9.82 8.63 31.35
C VAL A 576 -8.74 8.41 30.28
N THR A 577 -9.15 8.09 29.05
CA THR A 577 -8.21 7.86 27.95
C THR A 577 -7.49 9.14 27.51
N LEU A 578 -8.17 10.30 27.54
CA LEU A 578 -7.57 11.58 27.16
C LEU A 578 -6.44 12.01 28.12
N PRO A 579 -6.60 11.98 29.47
CA PRO A 579 -5.51 12.20 30.41
C PRO A 579 -4.33 11.22 30.23
N LEU A 580 -4.60 9.94 29.92
CA LEU A 580 -3.54 8.97 29.65
C LEU A 580 -2.76 9.31 28.38
N ARG A 581 -3.43 9.69 27.30
CA ARG A 581 -2.76 10.19 26.08
C ARG A 581 -1.92 11.43 26.37
N ALA A 582 -2.44 12.36 27.18
CA ALA A 582 -1.69 13.55 27.60
C ALA A 582 -0.46 13.19 28.45
N LEU A 583 -0.57 12.21 29.34
CA LEU A 583 0.56 11.67 30.11
C LEU A 583 1.60 11.02 29.19
N GLY A 584 1.15 10.19 28.24
CA GLY A 584 2.02 9.57 27.23
C GLY A 584 2.77 10.62 26.39
N LEU A 585 2.09 11.70 25.99
CA LEU A 585 2.69 12.83 25.30
C LEU A 585 3.73 13.52 26.16
N ALA A 586 3.43 13.81 27.43
CA ALA A 586 4.34 14.44 28.36
C ALA A 586 5.62 13.60 28.56
N ILE A 587 5.47 12.27 28.68
CA ILE A 587 6.61 11.34 28.77
C ILE A 587 7.44 11.43 27.48
N LEU A 588 6.81 11.30 26.31
CA LEU A 588 7.50 11.34 25.02
C LEU A 588 8.27 12.65 24.82
N VAL A 589 7.64 13.79 25.06
CA VAL A 589 8.25 15.12 24.88
C VAL A 589 9.41 15.32 25.87
N SER A 590 9.21 14.97 27.15
CA SER A 590 10.23 15.11 28.18
C SER A 590 11.47 14.26 27.89
N LEU A 591 11.28 12.99 27.49
CA LEU A 591 12.38 12.10 27.13
C LEU A 591 13.09 12.56 25.86
N SER A 592 12.34 12.99 24.85
CA SER A 592 12.89 13.47 23.58
C SER A 592 13.72 14.74 23.78
N TYR A 593 13.23 15.68 24.59
CA TYR A 593 13.96 16.89 24.95
C TYR A 593 15.28 16.56 25.67
N ARG A 594 15.24 15.67 26.67
CA ARG A 594 16.43 15.22 27.40
C ARG A 594 17.42 14.46 26.51
N ASN A 595 16.93 13.66 25.55
CA ASN A 595 17.77 12.92 24.61
C ASN A 595 18.47 13.85 23.60
N SER A 596 17.74 14.86 23.12
CA SER A 596 18.27 15.90 22.24
C SER A 596 19.34 16.74 22.95
N ALA A 597 19.07 17.23 24.17
CA ALA A 597 20.04 18.01 24.95
C ALA A 597 21.36 17.26 25.20
N ARG A 598 21.29 15.93 25.39
CA ARG A 598 22.49 15.08 25.54
C ARG A 598 23.29 14.96 24.24
N ALA A 599 22.60 14.87 23.09
CA ALA A 599 23.27 14.80 21.80
C ALA A 599 24.03 16.10 21.52
N SER A 600 23.41 17.26 21.73
CA SER A 600 24.08 18.57 21.55
C SER A 600 25.24 18.78 22.52
N GLY A 601 25.10 18.35 23.78
CA GLY A 601 26.19 18.43 24.77
C GLY A 601 27.39 17.55 24.42
N ALA A 602 27.17 16.39 23.80
CA ALA A 602 28.24 15.52 23.33
C ALA A 602 28.99 16.10 22.11
N GLU A 603 28.28 16.78 21.20
CA GLU A 603 28.90 17.49 20.07
C GLU A 603 29.77 18.67 20.52
N LEU A 604 29.35 19.41 21.55
CA LEU A 604 30.13 20.51 22.16
C LEU A 604 31.41 20.02 22.87
N GLY A 605 31.38 18.84 23.49
CA GLY A 605 32.56 18.26 24.15
C GLY A 605 33.59 17.66 23.18
N ALA A 606 33.18 17.27 21.97
CA ALA A 606 34.09 16.78 20.93
C ALA A 606 34.80 17.92 20.17
N ALA A 607 34.28 19.16 20.25
CA ALA A 607 34.80 20.34 19.56
C ALA A 607 35.85 21.13 20.35
N THR A 608 36.13 20.78 21.61
CA THR A 608 37.24 21.37 22.38
C THR A 608 38.56 20.66 22.02
N PRO A 609 39.54 21.34 21.40
CA PRO A 609 40.84 20.74 21.15
C PRO A 609 41.50 20.39 22.49
N THR A 610 42.02 19.17 22.60
CA THR A 610 42.87 18.78 23.72
C THR A 610 44.11 19.70 23.73
N PRO A 611 44.48 20.30 24.87
CA PRO A 611 45.58 21.27 24.95
C PRO A 611 46.97 20.61 24.90
N ASN A 612 47.20 19.69 23.96
CA ASN A 612 48.48 19.00 23.79
C ASN A 612 48.97 18.90 22.34
N ASP A 613 48.31 19.56 21.39
CA ASP A 613 48.79 19.72 20.00
C ASP A 613 49.00 21.22 19.67
N ALA A 614 49.95 21.85 20.36
CA ALA A 614 50.47 23.17 20.04
C ALA A 614 52.01 23.18 20.08
#